data_AF-A0A2J0M506-F1
#
_entry.id   AF-A0A2J0M506-F1
#
_cell.length_a   1.000
_cell.length_b   1.000
_cell.length_c   1.000
_cell.angle_alpha   90.00
_cell.angle_beta   90.00
_cell.angle_gamma   90.00
#
_symmetry.space_group_name_H-M   'P 1'
#
loop_
_entity.id
_entity.type
_entity.pdbx_description
1 polymer ?
#
loop_
_entity_poly.entity_id
_entity_poly.type
_entity_poly.pdbx_seq_one_letter_code
_entity_poly.pdbx_strand_id
1 'polypeptide(L)'
;MSEFNTLIPIGGIYAASFHKNNSLRNLVSKTGKLVNFICYCLCPNHYHFILRQSTDRGIEKFMHRLGLGYTNYFNKKHRRTGSLFQGTFKANHVDSNEYLLYASAYVNLNYKVHQLTSGFSCSGWEDYIQSQRKNKFCDTDVILN
;
A
#
# COMPACT_ATOMS: atom_id res chain seq x y z
N MET A 1 3.51 -0.04 6.74
CA MET A 1 2.53 -0.57 5.75
C MET A 1 2.01 -1.94 6.17
N SER A 2 2.85 -2.79 6.75
CA SER A 2 2.45 -4.07 7.35
C SER A 2 1.36 -3.93 8.40
N GLU A 3 1.36 -2.83 9.17
CA GLU A 3 0.39 -2.53 10.22
C GLU A 3 -1.06 -2.48 9.75
N PHE A 4 -1.28 -1.97 8.52
CA PHE A 4 -2.61 -1.91 7.91
C PHE A 4 -2.95 -3.18 7.13
N ASN A 5 -1.94 -3.99 6.80
CA ASN A 5 -2.04 -5.18 5.96
C ASN A 5 -1.93 -6.48 6.79
N THR A 6 -2.70 -6.57 7.87
CA THR A 6 -2.80 -7.75 8.74
C THR A 6 -4.23 -8.28 8.77
N LEU A 7 -4.43 -9.58 9.01
CA LEU A 7 -5.78 -10.10 9.23
C LEU A 7 -6.42 -9.50 10.48
N ILE A 8 -5.73 -9.63 11.61
CA ILE A 8 -6.18 -9.11 12.89
C ILE A 8 -5.77 -7.64 12.97
N PRO A 9 -6.71 -6.69 13.16
CA PRO A 9 -6.35 -5.30 13.36
C PRO A 9 -5.47 -5.19 14.60
N ILE A 10 -4.31 -4.54 14.45
CA ILE A 10 -3.70 -3.92 15.61
C ILE A 10 -4.67 -2.83 16.10
N GLY A 11 -4.82 -2.63 17.40
CA GLY A 11 -5.68 -1.57 17.95
C GLY A 11 -5.23 -0.16 17.55
N GLY A 12 -5.47 0.84 18.38
CA GLY A 12 -4.99 2.20 18.09
C GLY A 12 -3.47 2.22 17.84
N ILE A 13 -3.01 2.89 16.77
CA ILE A 13 -1.57 3.05 16.47
C ILE A 13 -0.83 3.65 17.67
N TYR A 14 -1.50 4.54 18.41
CA TYR A 14 -1.02 5.09 19.68
C TYR A 14 -0.83 3.99 20.73
N ALA A 15 -1.83 3.13 20.97
CA ALA A 15 -1.72 1.99 21.88
C ALA A 15 -0.60 1.00 21.46
N ALA A 16 -0.44 0.77 20.15
CA ALA A 16 0.66 -0.03 19.61
C ALA A 16 2.04 0.63 19.82
N SER A 17 2.12 1.97 19.87
CA SER A 17 3.38 2.70 20.12
C SER A 17 3.85 2.69 21.57
N PHE A 18 2.94 2.57 22.57
CA PHE A 18 3.31 2.40 23.98
C PHE A 18 3.73 0.97 24.31
N HIS A 19 3.16 0.00 23.62
CA HIS A 19 3.63 -1.36 23.69
C HIS A 19 4.85 -1.54 22.78
N LYS A 20 6.02 -1.18 23.33
CA LYS A 20 7.36 -1.58 22.85
C LYS A 20 7.56 -3.11 23.00
N ASN A 21 6.54 -3.91 22.68
CA ASN A 21 6.49 -5.34 22.91
C ASN A 21 6.74 -6.06 21.58
N ASN A 22 7.86 -6.79 21.54
CA ASN A 22 8.18 -7.75 20.46
C ASN A 22 7.01 -8.73 20.18
N SER A 23 6.11 -8.96 21.14
CA SER A 23 4.95 -9.85 20.98
C SER A 23 3.93 -9.37 19.95
N LEU A 24 3.57 -8.08 19.91
CA LEU A 24 2.61 -7.55 18.92
C LEU A 24 3.18 -7.60 17.51
N ARG A 25 4.47 -7.26 17.36
CA ARG A 25 5.16 -7.32 16.08
C ARG A 25 5.29 -8.77 15.58
N ASN A 26 5.49 -9.72 16.48
CA ASN A 26 5.45 -11.16 16.19
C ASN A 26 4.04 -11.69 15.89
N LEU A 27 2.98 -11.12 16.49
CA LEU A 27 1.59 -11.45 16.15
C LEU A 27 1.20 -10.92 14.77
N VAL A 28 1.65 -9.70 14.44
CA VAL A 28 1.52 -9.10 13.11
C VAL A 28 2.26 -9.91 12.05
N SER A 29 3.46 -10.43 12.36
CA SER A 29 4.20 -11.30 11.42
C SER A 29 3.63 -12.72 11.31
N LYS A 30 2.96 -13.23 12.37
CA LYS A 30 2.29 -14.54 12.36
C LYS A 30 0.90 -14.53 11.71
N THR A 31 0.28 -13.36 11.58
CA THR A 31 -1.03 -13.24 10.93
C THR A 31 -0.86 -13.10 9.42
N GLY A 32 -1.78 -13.69 8.65
CA GLY A 32 -1.80 -13.55 7.19
C GLY A 32 -1.94 -12.08 6.76
N LYS A 33 -1.67 -11.83 5.48
CA LYS A 33 -1.85 -10.51 4.83
C LYS A 33 -3.26 -10.39 4.28
N LEU A 34 -3.79 -9.17 4.22
CA LEU A 34 -5.06 -8.88 3.54
C LEU A 34 -4.87 -8.81 2.03
N VAL A 35 -3.75 -8.23 1.59
CA VAL A 35 -3.39 -8.04 0.18
C VAL A 35 -1.90 -8.29 -0.05
N ASN A 36 -1.57 -8.71 -1.27
CA ASN A 36 -0.22 -8.64 -1.81
C ASN A 36 -0.10 -7.45 -2.75
N PHE A 37 1.01 -6.73 -2.66
CA PHE A 37 1.32 -5.63 -3.57
C PHE A 37 1.96 -6.20 -4.82
N ILE A 38 1.36 -5.92 -5.98
CA ILE A 38 1.97 -6.21 -7.27
C ILE A 38 2.74 -4.97 -7.71
N CYS A 39 2.10 -3.80 -7.77
CA CYS A 39 2.77 -2.53 -8.06
C CYS A 39 2.25 -1.41 -7.15
N TYR A 40 3.05 -0.36 -6.97
CA TYR A 40 2.58 0.87 -6.35
C TYR A 40 3.29 2.10 -6.91
N CYS A 41 2.63 3.25 -6.81
CA CYS A 41 3.23 4.57 -6.94
C CYS A 41 2.53 5.54 -5.98
N LEU A 42 3.34 6.27 -5.20
CA LEU A 42 2.92 7.30 -4.27
C LEU A 42 3.37 8.64 -4.83
N CYS A 43 2.40 9.51 -5.07
CA CYS A 43 2.60 10.90 -5.47
C CYS A 43 2.19 11.82 -4.30
N PRO A 44 2.61 13.09 -4.28
CA PRO A 44 2.29 14.01 -3.17
C PRO A 44 0.79 14.20 -2.91
N ASN A 45 -0.02 14.10 -3.95
CA ASN A 45 -1.47 14.37 -3.90
C ASN A 45 -2.35 13.11 -4.10
N HIS A 46 -1.79 11.97 -4.53
CA HIS A 46 -2.55 10.74 -4.76
C HIS A 46 -1.65 9.50 -4.79
N TYR A 47 -2.26 8.32 -4.88
CA TYR A 47 -1.56 7.05 -4.98
C TYR A 47 -2.22 6.13 -6.02
N HIS A 48 -1.44 5.20 -6.57
CA HIS A 48 -1.90 4.12 -7.43
C HIS A 48 -1.37 2.80 -6.91
N PHE A 49 -2.22 1.78 -6.82
CA PHE A 49 -1.85 0.43 -6.38
C PHE A 49 -2.41 -0.62 -7.33
N ILE A 50 -1.61 -1.66 -7.59
CA ILE A 50 -2.10 -2.93 -8.12
C ILE A 50 -1.98 -3.94 -6.99
N LEU A 51 -3.12 -4.44 -6.53
CA LEU A 51 -3.23 -5.31 -5.36
C LEU A 51 -3.89 -6.62 -5.75
N ARG A 52 -3.36 -7.73 -5.21
CA ARG A 52 -4.04 -9.01 -5.19
C ARG A 52 -4.63 -9.22 -3.81
N GLN A 53 -5.93 -9.45 -3.71
CA GLN A 53 -6.54 -9.81 -2.42
C GLN A 53 -6.09 -11.21 -1.99
N SER A 54 -5.65 -11.34 -0.74
CA SER A 54 -5.23 -12.62 -0.16
C SER A 54 -6.35 -13.24 0.70
N THR A 55 -7.36 -12.45 1.05
CA THR A 55 -8.55 -12.88 1.78
C THR A 55 -9.81 -12.21 1.23
N ASP A 56 -10.97 -12.77 1.59
CA ASP A 56 -12.24 -12.17 1.25
C ASP A 56 -12.33 -10.71 1.72
N ARG A 57 -12.75 -9.85 0.79
CA ARG A 57 -12.81 -8.38 0.92
C ARG A 57 -11.49 -7.76 1.43
N GLY A 58 -10.35 -8.37 1.09
CA GLY A 58 -9.03 -7.97 1.59
C GLY A 58 -8.63 -6.55 1.20
N ILE A 59 -8.87 -6.16 -0.07
CA ILE A 59 -8.58 -4.81 -0.57
C ILE A 59 -9.43 -3.77 0.16
N GLU A 60 -10.72 -4.02 0.32
CA GLU A 60 -11.62 -3.11 1.04
C GLU A 60 -11.16 -2.89 2.48
N LYS A 61 -10.88 -3.98 3.22
CA LYS A 61 -10.38 -3.93 4.59
C LYS A 61 -9.06 -3.18 4.68
N PHE A 62 -8.13 -3.45 3.75
CA PHE A 62 -6.84 -2.78 3.69
C PHE A 62 -6.98 -1.27 3.44
N MET A 63 -7.75 -0.89 2.41
CA MET A 63 -7.96 0.52 2.03
C MET A 63 -8.70 1.29 3.12
N HIS A 64 -9.68 0.68 3.79
CA HIS A 64 -10.37 1.28 4.92
C HIS A 64 -9.40 1.58 6.08
N ARG A 65 -8.55 0.61 6.45
CA ARG A 65 -7.56 0.76 7.53
C ARG A 65 -6.50 1.81 7.19
N LEU A 66 -5.98 1.76 5.96
CA LEU A 66 -5.00 2.73 5.47
C LEU A 66 -5.58 4.15 5.48
N GLY A 67 -6.77 4.33 4.89
CA GLY A 67 -7.41 5.64 4.76
C GLY A 67 -7.76 6.26 6.11
N LEU A 68 -8.42 5.49 6.98
CA LEU A 68 -8.80 5.96 8.31
C LEU A 68 -7.56 6.21 9.19
N GLY A 69 -6.63 5.25 9.21
CA GLY A 69 -5.41 5.32 10.01
C GLY A 69 -4.55 6.53 9.65
N TYR A 70 -4.33 6.76 8.35
CA TYR A 70 -3.54 7.89 7.88
C TYR A 70 -4.25 9.23 8.11
N THR A 71 -5.56 9.31 7.87
CA THR A 71 -6.36 10.52 8.15
C THR A 71 -6.26 10.91 9.62
N ASN A 72 -6.42 9.95 10.53
CA ASN A 72 -6.32 10.19 11.97
C ASN A 72 -4.91 10.64 12.38
N TYR A 73 -3.87 9.99 11.85
CA TYR A 73 -2.48 10.39 12.07
C TYR A 73 -2.23 11.83 11.62
N PHE A 74 -2.60 12.15 10.37
CA PHE A 74 -2.36 13.46 9.78
C PHE A 74 -3.10 14.56 10.54
N ASN A 75 -4.39 14.34 10.82
CA ASN A 75 -5.23 15.28 11.58
C ASN A 75 -4.65 15.55 12.97
N LYS A 76 -4.26 14.51 13.70
CA LYS A 76 -3.63 14.65 15.01
C LYS A 76 -2.30 15.41 14.93
N LYS A 77 -1.45 15.08 13.96
CA LYS A 77 -0.14 15.71 13.77
C LYS A 77 -0.25 17.20 13.44
N HIS A 78 -1.20 17.57 12.59
CA HIS A 78 -1.39 18.94 12.09
C HIS A 78 -2.49 19.72 12.82
N ARG A 79 -3.02 19.19 13.94
CA ARG A 79 -4.14 19.77 14.72
C ARG A 79 -5.34 20.16 13.84
N ARG A 80 -5.63 19.32 12.84
CA ARG A 80 -6.71 19.50 11.88
C ARG A 80 -7.86 18.55 12.20
N THR A 81 -9.05 18.86 11.72
CA THR A 81 -10.23 17.98 11.75
C THR A 81 -10.80 17.81 10.33
N GLY A 82 -11.68 16.83 10.14
CA GLY A 82 -12.37 16.59 8.85
C GLY A 82 -11.65 15.63 7.89
N SER A 83 -12.20 15.49 6.68
CA SER A 83 -11.72 14.57 5.65
C SER A 83 -10.34 14.95 5.14
N LEU A 84 -9.46 13.97 4.91
CA LEU A 84 -8.15 14.18 4.28
C LEU A 84 -8.17 13.85 2.80
N PHE A 85 -8.78 12.72 2.44
CA PHE A 85 -8.93 12.30 1.06
C PHE A 85 -10.17 12.93 0.42
N GLN A 86 -10.09 13.17 -0.89
CA GLN A 86 -11.17 13.80 -1.67
C GLN A 86 -12.41 12.91 -1.85
N GLY A 87 -12.34 11.62 -1.52
CA GLY A 87 -13.46 10.69 -1.63
C GLY A 87 -13.04 9.25 -1.35
N THR A 88 -13.92 8.32 -1.72
CA THR A 88 -13.63 6.88 -1.69
C THR A 88 -12.57 6.52 -2.73
N PHE A 89 -11.82 5.44 -2.47
CA PHE A 89 -10.91 4.91 -3.48
C PHE A 89 -11.70 4.42 -4.70
N LYS A 90 -11.09 4.51 -5.87
CA LYS A 90 -11.61 3.92 -7.12
C LYS A 90 -10.89 2.60 -7.36
N ALA A 91 -11.59 1.62 -7.91
CA ALA A 91 -11.03 0.31 -8.22
C ALA A 91 -11.60 -0.22 -9.54
N ASN A 92 -10.69 -0.74 -10.37
CA ASN A 92 -11.02 -1.45 -11.60
C ASN A 92 -10.45 -2.86 -11.48
N HIS A 93 -11.24 -3.87 -11.86
CA HIS A 93 -10.78 -5.25 -11.88
C HIS A 93 -9.84 -5.46 -13.07
N VAL A 94 -8.71 -6.14 -12.83
CA VAL A 94 -7.78 -6.56 -13.88
C VAL A 94 -8.12 -8.01 -14.23
N ASP A 95 -8.63 -8.21 -15.44
CA ASP A 95 -9.20 -9.48 -15.92
C ASP A 95 -8.37 -10.14 -17.03
N SER A 96 -7.30 -9.50 -17.50
CA SER A 96 -6.38 -10.05 -18.51
C SER A 96 -4.92 -9.77 -18.21
N ASN A 97 -4.04 -10.61 -18.77
CA ASN A 97 -2.59 -10.46 -18.63
C ASN A 97 -2.08 -9.23 -19.38
N GLU A 98 -2.66 -8.94 -20.55
CA GLU A 98 -2.33 -7.75 -21.34
C GLU A 98 -2.66 -6.48 -20.55
N TYR A 99 -3.86 -6.42 -19.94
CA TYR A 99 -4.24 -5.29 -19.11
C TYR A 99 -3.31 -5.16 -17.90
N LEU A 100 -3.00 -6.28 -17.22
CA LEU A 100 -2.07 -6.29 -16.10
C LEU A 100 -0.69 -5.73 -16.48
N LEU A 101 -0.15 -6.14 -17.62
CA LEU A 101 1.15 -5.69 -18.11
C LEU A 101 1.15 -4.18 -18.37
N TYR A 102 0.17 -3.67 -19.13
CA TYR A 102 0.05 -2.23 -19.39
C TYR A 102 -0.18 -1.42 -18.10
N ALA A 103 -1.07 -1.89 -17.23
CA ALA A 103 -1.37 -1.23 -15.97
C ALA A 103 -0.14 -1.19 -15.05
N SER A 104 0.66 -2.26 -15.00
CA SER A 104 1.87 -2.32 -14.17
C SER A 104 2.92 -1.28 -14.59
N ALA A 105 3.15 -1.13 -15.89
CA ALA A 105 4.03 -0.12 -16.44
C ALA A 105 3.51 1.30 -16.13
N TYR A 106 2.20 1.52 -16.35
CA TYR A 106 1.56 2.80 -16.05
C TYR A 106 1.68 3.17 -14.56
N VAL A 107 1.35 2.25 -13.65
CA VAL A 107 1.37 2.51 -12.21
C VAL A 107 2.79 2.81 -11.75
N ASN A 108 3.77 1.97 -12.08
CA ASN A 108 5.15 2.18 -11.65
C ASN A 108 5.76 3.49 -12.16
N LEU A 109 5.33 3.96 -13.34
CA LEU A 109 5.84 5.17 -13.98
C LEU A 109 4.90 6.37 -13.85
N ASN A 110 3.84 6.29 -13.05
CA ASN A 110 2.84 7.34 -12.95
C ASN A 110 3.44 8.69 -12.49
N TYR A 111 4.47 8.64 -11.63
CA TYR A 111 5.20 9.84 -11.23
C TYR A 111 5.81 10.61 -12.42
N LYS A 112 6.27 9.91 -13.47
CA LYS A 112 6.79 10.54 -14.69
C LYS A 112 5.70 11.22 -15.50
N VAL A 113 4.50 10.62 -15.53
CA VAL A 113 3.32 11.21 -16.19
C VAL A 113 2.97 12.56 -15.54
N HIS A 114 3.13 12.66 -14.22
CA HIS A 114 2.93 13.89 -13.48
C HIS A 114 4.17 14.81 -13.42
N GLN A 115 5.21 14.52 -14.20
CA GLN A 115 6.47 15.28 -14.27
C GLN A 115 7.11 15.49 -12.89
N LEU A 116 6.88 14.55 -11.96
CA LEU A 116 7.45 14.60 -10.62
C LEU A 116 8.88 14.09 -10.66
N THR A 117 9.79 14.81 -10.00
CA THR A 117 11.15 14.32 -9.77
C THR A 117 11.14 13.23 -8.70
N SER A 118 12.12 12.33 -8.74
CA SER A 118 12.22 11.16 -7.87
C SER A 118 12.24 11.46 -6.36
N GLY A 119 12.50 12.71 -5.95
CA GLY A 119 12.50 13.11 -4.54
C GLY A 119 11.10 13.28 -3.92
N PHE A 120 10.06 13.46 -4.73
CA PHE A 120 8.69 13.72 -4.27
C PHE A 120 7.73 12.55 -4.49
N SER A 121 8.21 11.46 -5.06
CA SER A 121 7.40 10.29 -5.39
C SER A 121 8.16 9.01 -5.07
N CYS A 122 7.43 7.96 -4.72
CA CYS A 122 8.00 6.64 -4.47
C CYS A 122 7.21 5.61 -5.27
N SER A 123 7.88 4.78 -6.07
CA SER A 123 7.23 3.69 -6.80
C SER A 123 7.88 2.34 -6.52
N GLY A 124 7.15 1.26 -6.82
CA GLY A 124 7.64 -0.11 -6.75
C GLY A 124 8.60 -0.48 -7.89
N TRP A 125 8.89 0.45 -8.80
CA TRP A 125 9.72 0.22 -9.98
C TRP A 125 11.08 -0.42 -9.65
N GLU A 126 11.69 -0.03 -8.53
CA GLU A 126 12.98 -0.58 -8.09
C GLU A 126 12.95 -2.10 -7.90
N ASP A 127 11.83 -2.67 -7.43
CA ASP A 127 11.70 -4.11 -7.21
C ASP A 127 11.73 -4.89 -8.54
N TYR A 128 11.32 -4.25 -9.65
CA TYR A 128 11.32 -4.83 -11.00
C TYR A 128 12.69 -4.76 -11.67
N ILE A 129 13.43 -3.67 -11.49
CA ILE A 129 14.73 -3.47 -12.16
C ILE A 129 15.89 -4.14 -11.41
N GLN A 130 15.80 -4.30 -10.09
CA GLN A 130 16.87 -4.88 -9.26
C GLN A 130 16.53 -6.31 -8.86
N SER A 131 16.84 -7.27 -9.74
CA SER A 131 16.51 -8.70 -9.51
C SER A 131 17.08 -9.27 -8.20
N GLN A 132 18.20 -8.73 -7.71
CA GLN A 132 18.93 -9.18 -6.51
C GLN A 132 18.56 -8.45 -5.21
N ARG A 133 17.49 -7.65 -5.19
CA ARG A 133 17.07 -6.94 -3.97
C ARG A 133 16.58 -7.94 -2.93
N LYS A 134 17.31 -8.06 -1.80
CA LYS A 134 17.00 -9.03 -0.73
C LYS A 134 15.62 -8.86 -0.08
N ASN A 135 15.06 -7.65 -0.11
CA ASN A 135 13.78 -7.32 0.52
C ASN A 135 12.86 -6.63 -0.50
N LYS A 136 12.37 -7.38 -1.49
CA LYS A 136 11.31 -6.91 -2.40
C LYS A 136 10.01 -6.73 -1.63
N PHE A 137 9.33 -5.62 -1.87
CA PHE A 137 8.00 -5.38 -1.29
C PHE A 137 6.90 -5.86 -2.23
N CYS A 138 7.11 -5.69 -3.53
CA CYS A 138 6.21 -6.12 -4.60
C CYS A 138 6.43 -7.58 -4.98
N ASP A 139 5.32 -8.29 -5.24
CA ASP A 139 5.29 -9.62 -5.82
C ASP A 139 5.45 -9.51 -7.35
N THR A 140 6.70 -9.34 -7.79
CA THR A 140 7.06 -9.09 -9.20
C THR A 140 6.83 -10.29 -10.11
N ASP A 141 6.80 -11.47 -9.52
CA ASP A 141 6.71 -12.77 -10.20
C ASP A 141 5.36 -12.94 -10.90
N VAL A 142 4.35 -12.17 -10.52
CA VAL A 142 3.04 -12.13 -11.19
C VAL A 142 3.12 -11.50 -12.59
N ILE A 143 4.13 -10.67 -12.86
CA ILE A 143 4.31 -9.97 -14.15
C ILE A 143 5.52 -10.47 -14.93
N LEU A 144 6.59 -10.90 -14.24
CA LEU A 144 7.87 -11.27 -14.87
C LEU A 144 8.01 -12.76 -15.20
N ASN A 145 7.08 -13.62 -14.78
CA ASN A 145 7.02 -15.03 -15.17
C ASN A 145 6.10 -15.23 -16.37
#